data_AF-A0A2Z2HWE2-F1
#
_entry.id   AF-A0A2Z2HWE2-F1
#
_cell.length_a   1.000
_cell.length_b   1.000
_cell.length_c   1.000
_cell.angle_alpha   90.00
_cell.angle_beta   90.00
_cell.angle_gamma   90.00
#
_symmetry.space_group_name_H-M   'P 1'
#
loop_
_entity.id
_entity.type
_entity.pdbx_description
1 polymer ?
#
loop_
_entity_poly.entity_id
_entity_poly.type
_entity_poly.pdbx_seq_one_letter_code
_entity_poly.pdbx_strand_id
1 'polypeptide(L)'
;MAAEAPPRNVAGALDRPQATLPAVGDEDHENLVTGHTLHDYPDPIDHGHGVEVVLEDKADGPHEEMFYTRIWRGWGDFVGDRDAEPYVLVEDVHQLFDWLHDDYPAHLVLKSKGWMVGRDAQDGELVGQYYEYSVQVMRYDEDSGKLADEIDANLRAPTSFQCWIQPQNSDLVLPSGDPMVCQHGEGTKFKTQTTYAGSRESFTRTVEVMNLVAGALDIERPAWETMNRGSWKAWKGEVHHRFTKSKMQTAVHRLQEAKSLLEYGGGGDVHSSGKMRKGRHVEEYVVSDRWEKLGIAIPEPLDDAKFGVKVYRINGNPADKRLQEPKLEAFLAGSGDELPHADDWPMIRSVLRQLVDTFAVRSNLNLGDLKEDDYYKPRDRPMLDFYLPEGWRHAVQEANEVRLMKMTDVVRAAQTSSKLDIVWTVADRNGASYDELAAVTGLSKDRVQEIVAEFVDQDVLLRLAMPRIIAFDNEELRLNVLDELEARFPDDADPRAIEKRADERRERRRRLREKRQQQEEGDDAVDEATEDRNAADDLDQDDRDDSDLEDEWQRVDLLKYCREDVGRFIERGDIPARDVKVRVSAHRWLIPHG
;
A
#
# COMPACT_ATOMS: atom_id res chain seq x y z
N MET A 1 -13.89 -64.11 -12.24
CA MET A 1 -14.92 -63.76 -11.24
C MET A 1 -14.29 -62.75 -10.30
N ALA A 2 -14.36 -61.47 -10.68
CA ALA A 2 -13.85 -60.35 -9.90
C ALA A 2 -14.97 -59.86 -8.99
N ALA A 3 -14.71 -59.76 -7.69
CA ALA A 3 -15.64 -59.20 -6.73
C ALA A 3 -15.50 -57.67 -6.75
N GLU A 4 -16.59 -56.99 -7.12
CA GLU A 4 -16.72 -55.54 -7.03
C GLU A 4 -16.66 -55.09 -5.57
N ALA A 5 -15.77 -54.14 -5.28
CA ALA A 5 -15.75 -53.44 -4.01
C ALA A 5 -16.90 -52.40 -3.99
N PRO A 6 -17.59 -52.21 -2.85
CA PRO A 6 -18.73 -51.31 -2.77
C PRO A 6 -18.29 -49.84 -2.85
N PRO A 7 -19.14 -48.95 -3.37
CA PRO A 7 -18.82 -47.52 -3.45
C PRO A 7 -18.68 -46.93 -2.05
N ARG A 8 -17.55 -46.24 -1.82
CA ARG A 8 -17.33 -45.44 -0.61
C ARG A 8 -18.31 -44.28 -0.60
N ASN A 9 -19.25 -44.35 0.34
CA ASN A 9 -20.18 -43.29 0.67
C ASN A 9 -19.39 -42.10 1.25
N VAL A 10 -19.11 -41.09 0.42
CA VAL A 10 -18.57 -39.78 0.86
C VAL A 10 -19.76 -38.90 1.25
N ALA A 11 -20.48 -39.30 2.29
CA ALA A 11 -21.59 -38.55 2.86
C ALA A 11 -21.33 -38.44 4.37
N GLY A 12 -20.51 -37.46 4.71
CA GLY A 12 -20.09 -37.17 6.07
C GLY A 12 -19.12 -35.99 6.14
N ALA A 13 -19.20 -35.06 5.19
CA ALA A 13 -18.64 -33.73 5.38
C ALA A 13 -19.60 -33.01 6.32
N LEU A 14 -19.11 -32.67 7.51
CA LEU A 14 -19.78 -31.84 8.49
C LEU A 14 -20.30 -30.58 7.78
N ASP A 15 -21.60 -30.54 7.62
CA ASP A 15 -22.41 -29.40 7.22
C ASP A 15 -22.29 -28.36 8.34
N ARG A 16 -21.15 -27.64 8.36
CA ARG A 16 -21.03 -26.41 9.11
C ARG A 16 -21.64 -25.33 8.22
N PRO A 17 -22.67 -24.60 8.69
CA PRO A 17 -23.20 -23.48 7.94
C PRO A 17 -22.05 -22.54 7.58
N GLN A 18 -22.01 -22.09 6.33
CA GLN A 18 -21.13 -20.99 5.93
C GLN A 18 -21.30 -19.87 6.96
N ALA A 19 -20.19 -19.28 7.42
CA ALA A 19 -20.24 -18.15 8.33
C ALA A 19 -20.96 -16.99 7.62
N THR A 20 -22.25 -16.87 7.86
CA THR A 20 -23.03 -15.67 7.57
C THR A 20 -22.46 -14.58 8.46
N LEU A 21 -21.85 -13.58 7.82
CA LEU A 21 -21.42 -12.37 8.51
C LEU A 21 -22.64 -11.77 9.22
N PRO A 22 -22.50 -11.31 10.47
CA PRO A 22 -23.61 -10.65 11.16
C PRO A 22 -24.05 -9.42 10.35
N ALA A 23 -25.36 -9.25 10.17
CA ALA A 23 -25.89 -7.99 9.73
C ALA A 23 -25.52 -6.93 10.77
N VAL A 24 -24.95 -5.81 10.31
CA VAL A 24 -24.69 -4.65 11.17
C VAL A 24 -26.05 -4.19 11.72
N GLY A 25 -26.19 -4.14 13.04
CA GLY A 25 -27.42 -3.68 13.67
C GLY A 25 -27.69 -2.20 13.37
N ASP A 26 -28.97 -1.81 13.30
CA ASP A 26 -29.45 -0.44 13.02
C ASP A 26 -29.05 0.62 14.06
N GLU A 27 -28.22 0.28 15.05
CA GLU A 27 -27.88 1.14 16.18
C GLU A 27 -26.40 1.51 16.16
N ASP A 28 -25.96 2.34 15.21
CA ASP A 28 -24.76 3.17 15.36
C ASP A 28 -24.77 4.33 14.35
N HIS A 29 -24.77 5.57 14.86
CA HIS A 29 -24.77 6.81 14.08
C HIS A 29 -23.46 7.07 13.30
N GLU A 30 -22.54 6.11 13.27
CA GLU A 30 -21.26 6.17 12.52
C GLU A 30 -21.27 5.36 11.21
N ASN A 31 -22.31 4.56 10.95
CA ASN A 31 -22.40 3.72 9.75
C ASN A 31 -23.02 4.50 8.58
N LEU A 32 -22.29 4.61 7.47
CA LEU A 32 -22.72 5.28 6.23
C LEU A 32 -23.74 4.47 5.40
N VAL A 33 -24.27 3.39 5.96
CA VAL A 33 -25.08 2.38 5.27
C VAL A 33 -26.49 2.35 5.85
N THR A 34 -27.49 2.33 4.98
CA THR A 34 -28.91 2.39 5.34
C THR A 34 -29.61 1.02 5.32
N GLY A 35 -28.85 -0.06 5.13
CA GLY A 35 -29.35 -1.44 5.01
C GLY A 35 -28.50 -2.32 4.09
N HIS A 36 -28.99 -3.53 3.79
CA HIS A 36 -28.33 -4.50 2.91
C HIS A 36 -29.34 -5.17 1.98
N THR A 37 -28.92 -5.47 0.75
CA THR A 37 -29.66 -6.29 -0.21
C THR A 37 -28.93 -7.59 -0.50
N LEU A 38 -29.67 -8.68 -0.63
CA LEU A 38 -29.11 -9.98 -1.00
C LEU A 38 -28.87 -10.01 -2.51
N HIS A 39 -27.66 -10.38 -2.92
CA HIS A 39 -27.26 -10.56 -4.31
C HIS A 39 -26.61 -11.93 -4.51
N ASP A 40 -26.82 -12.54 -5.66
CA ASP A 40 -26.09 -13.73 -6.10
C ASP A 40 -24.98 -13.35 -7.08
N TYR A 41 -23.77 -13.84 -6.85
CA TYR A 41 -22.63 -13.59 -7.74
C TYR A 41 -21.73 -14.83 -7.87
N PRO A 42 -21.03 -15.04 -8.99
CA PRO A 42 -20.09 -16.15 -9.11
C PRO A 42 -19.03 -16.05 -8.03
N ASP A 43 -18.76 -17.14 -7.33
CA ASP A 43 -17.69 -17.18 -6.32
C ASP A 43 -16.35 -16.73 -6.95
N PRO A 44 -15.59 -15.81 -6.34
CA PRO A 44 -14.28 -15.43 -6.82
C PRO A 44 -13.29 -16.59 -6.65
N ILE A 45 -12.22 -16.59 -7.46
CA ILE A 45 -11.18 -17.63 -7.36
C ILE A 45 -10.08 -17.22 -6.40
N ASP A 46 -9.62 -18.19 -5.60
CA ASP A 46 -8.42 -18.07 -4.79
C ASP A 46 -7.20 -17.87 -5.70
N HIS A 47 -6.40 -16.84 -5.41
CA HIS A 47 -5.22 -16.51 -6.19
C HIS A 47 -3.98 -16.68 -5.33
N GLY A 48 -3.30 -15.62 -4.92
CA GLY A 48 -2.14 -15.72 -4.04
C GLY A 48 -2.51 -16.06 -2.60
N HIS A 49 -1.98 -17.16 -2.08
CA HIS A 49 -2.09 -17.55 -0.68
C HIS A 49 -0.70 -17.74 -0.08
N GLY A 50 -0.52 -17.37 1.18
CA GLY A 50 0.77 -17.51 1.87
C GLY A 50 0.60 -17.92 3.33
N VAL A 51 1.37 -18.93 3.71
CA VAL A 51 1.45 -19.44 5.09
C VAL A 51 2.87 -19.26 5.64
N GLU A 52 2.98 -19.09 6.94
CA GLU A 52 4.25 -19.29 7.65
C GLU A 52 4.08 -20.33 8.74
N VAL A 53 5.17 -21.02 9.06
CA VAL A 53 5.21 -22.09 10.06
C VAL A 53 6.64 -22.27 10.57
N VAL A 54 6.79 -22.63 11.84
CA VAL A 54 8.05 -22.91 12.51
C VAL A 54 8.09 -24.38 12.91
N LEU A 55 9.22 -25.03 12.62
CA LEU A 55 9.58 -26.32 13.21
C LEU A 55 10.48 -26.05 14.41
N GLU A 56 10.11 -26.62 15.57
CA GLU A 56 10.94 -26.62 16.77
C GLU A 56 11.98 -27.74 16.69
N ASP A 57 12.85 -27.65 15.68
CA ASP A 57 13.77 -28.71 15.29
C ASP A 57 15.24 -28.44 15.67
N LYS A 58 15.50 -27.42 16.50
CA LYS A 58 16.83 -27.19 17.08
C LYS A 58 17.14 -28.31 18.08
N ALA A 59 18.14 -29.12 17.77
CA ALA A 59 18.63 -30.16 18.69
C ALA A 59 19.45 -29.55 19.84
N ASP A 60 19.19 -30.00 21.07
CA ASP A 60 19.99 -29.65 22.24
C ASP A 60 21.37 -30.32 22.19
N GLY A 61 22.45 -29.55 22.01
CA GLY A 61 23.81 -30.09 22.02
C GLY A 61 24.90 -29.14 21.50
N PRO A 62 26.18 -29.57 21.51
CA PRO A 62 27.31 -28.75 21.05
C PRO A 62 27.33 -28.51 19.53
N HIS A 63 26.47 -29.21 18.79
CA HIS A 63 26.23 -29.01 17.38
C HIS A 63 24.75 -28.67 17.22
N GLU A 64 24.44 -27.39 17.06
CA GLU A 64 23.09 -26.94 16.74
C GLU A 64 22.69 -27.50 15.38
N GLU A 65 21.95 -28.59 15.40
CA GLU A 65 21.40 -29.22 14.20
C GLU A 65 19.92 -28.87 14.11
N MET A 66 19.53 -28.27 12.98
CA MET A 66 18.17 -27.95 12.58
C MET A 66 18.10 -28.07 11.06
N PHE A 67 16.91 -28.20 10.48
CA PHE A 67 16.76 -28.32 9.03
C PHE A 67 17.40 -27.15 8.29
N TYR A 68 17.34 -25.94 8.86
CA TYR A 68 18.05 -24.78 8.33
C TYR A 68 19.57 -25.03 8.19
N THR A 69 20.26 -25.55 9.23
CA THR A 69 21.71 -25.78 9.16
C THR A 69 22.07 -26.92 8.23
N ARG A 70 21.16 -27.88 8.02
CA ARG A 70 21.30 -28.93 6.99
C ARG A 70 21.23 -28.33 5.59
N ILE A 71 20.28 -27.45 5.31
CA ILE A 71 20.22 -26.73 4.03
C ILE A 71 21.47 -25.90 3.82
N TRP A 72 21.97 -25.20 4.84
CA TRP A 72 23.22 -24.43 4.69
C TRP A 72 24.41 -25.32 4.29
N ARG A 73 24.53 -26.52 4.88
CA ARG A 73 25.57 -27.50 4.48
C ARG A 73 25.35 -28.00 3.05
N GLY A 74 24.14 -28.47 2.73
CA GLY A 74 23.81 -28.93 1.39
C GLY A 74 24.01 -27.85 0.32
N TRP A 75 23.66 -26.60 0.61
CA TRP A 75 23.95 -25.47 -0.27
C TRP A 75 25.46 -25.29 -0.47
N GLY A 76 26.25 -25.36 0.61
CA GLY A 76 27.72 -25.27 0.53
C GLY A 76 28.35 -26.42 -0.28
N ASP A 77 27.80 -27.62 -0.18
CA ASP A 77 28.33 -28.81 -0.84
C ASP A 77 27.95 -28.89 -2.33
N PHE A 78 26.74 -28.45 -2.70
CA PHE A 78 26.21 -28.57 -4.07
C PHE A 78 26.27 -27.28 -4.88
N VAL A 79 25.99 -26.13 -4.26
CA VAL A 79 25.99 -24.82 -4.92
C VAL A 79 27.37 -24.17 -4.80
N GLY A 80 27.92 -24.16 -3.58
CA GLY A 80 29.26 -23.68 -3.25
C GLY A 80 29.44 -22.16 -3.31
N ASP A 81 29.00 -21.51 -4.39
CA ASP A 81 29.08 -20.07 -4.61
C ASP A 81 27.74 -19.49 -5.03
N ARG A 82 27.40 -18.32 -4.49
CA ARG A 82 26.17 -17.58 -4.84
C ARG A 82 26.16 -17.13 -6.30
N ASP A 83 27.32 -16.97 -6.92
CA ASP A 83 27.41 -16.65 -8.36
C ASP A 83 26.94 -17.80 -9.26
N ALA A 84 26.77 -19.01 -8.72
CA ALA A 84 26.17 -20.15 -9.40
C ALA A 84 24.63 -20.19 -9.27
N GLU A 85 24.01 -19.19 -8.64
CA GLU A 85 22.56 -19.11 -8.47
C GLU A 85 21.86 -18.34 -9.62
N PRO A 86 20.60 -18.67 -9.97
CA PRO A 86 19.77 -19.75 -9.43
C PRO A 86 20.32 -21.15 -9.72
N TYR A 87 20.43 -21.97 -8.68
CA TYR A 87 20.85 -23.37 -8.82
C TYR A 87 19.63 -24.26 -9.06
N VAL A 88 19.61 -25.03 -10.14
CA VAL A 88 18.53 -25.99 -10.43
C VAL A 88 18.70 -27.21 -9.54
N LEU A 89 17.82 -27.38 -8.55
CA LEU A 89 17.81 -28.54 -7.66
C LEU A 89 17.21 -29.76 -8.34
N VAL A 90 16.08 -29.56 -9.04
CA VAL A 90 15.31 -30.63 -9.68
C VAL A 90 14.73 -30.10 -10.99
N GLU A 91 15.01 -30.81 -12.07
CA GLU A 91 14.45 -30.54 -13.39
C GLU A 91 12.99 -31.04 -13.48
N ASP A 92 12.22 -30.47 -14.41
CA ASP A 92 10.87 -30.93 -14.77
C ASP A 92 9.88 -31.21 -13.64
N VAL A 93 9.86 -30.36 -12.61
CA VAL A 93 8.97 -30.54 -11.45
C VAL A 93 7.48 -30.43 -11.78
N HIS A 94 7.12 -29.90 -12.95
CA HIS A 94 5.76 -29.96 -13.47
C HIS A 94 5.24 -31.39 -13.67
N GLN A 95 6.14 -32.36 -13.92
CA GLN A 95 5.80 -33.78 -14.04
C GLN A 95 5.68 -34.48 -12.69
N LEU A 96 6.15 -33.84 -11.61
CA LEU A 96 6.18 -34.40 -10.26
C LEU A 96 5.03 -33.88 -9.39
N PHE A 97 4.59 -32.65 -9.62
CA PHE A 97 3.56 -31.99 -8.84
C PHE A 97 2.28 -31.83 -9.65
N ASP A 98 1.17 -32.43 -9.18
CA ASP A 98 -0.14 -32.43 -9.84
C ASP A 98 -0.79 -31.04 -9.95
N TRP A 99 -0.36 -30.09 -9.12
CA TRP A 99 -0.81 -28.70 -9.11
C TRP A 99 -0.03 -27.80 -10.09
N LEU A 100 1.00 -28.33 -10.75
CA LEU A 100 1.67 -27.70 -11.89
C LEU A 100 1.12 -28.30 -13.19
N HIS A 101 0.98 -27.47 -14.21
CA HIS A 101 0.40 -27.89 -15.49
C HIS A 101 1.50 -28.06 -16.54
N ASP A 102 1.40 -29.11 -17.36
CA ASP A 102 2.42 -29.49 -18.35
C ASP A 102 2.71 -28.38 -19.38
N ASP A 103 1.70 -27.62 -19.80
CA ASP A 103 1.86 -26.44 -20.67
C ASP A 103 2.79 -25.33 -20.09
N TYR A 104 3.14 -25.42 -18.81
CA TYR A 104 4.02 -24.47 -18.12
C TYR A 104 5.22 -25.19 -17.51
N PRO A 105 6.15 -25.71 -18.34
CA PRO A 105 7.30 -26.46 -17.87
C PRO A 105 8.15 -25.62 -16.93
N ALA A 106 8.55 -26.24 -15.84
CA ALA A 106 9.26 -25.58 -14.75
C ALA A 106 10.26 -26.51 -14.06
N HIS A 107 11.29 -25.88 -13.49
CA HIS A 107 12.29 -26.47 -12.62
C HIS A 107 12.11 -25.96 -11.18
N LEU A 108 12.68 -26.69 -10.22
CA LEU A 108 12.81 -26.23 -8.84
C LEU A 108 14.20 -25.64 -8.66
N VAL A 109 14.25 -24.37 -8.27
CA VAL A 109 15.50 -23.62 -8.12
C VAL A 109 15.73 -23.19 -6.68
N LEU A 110 17.00 -23.14 -6.28
CA LEU A 110 17.47 -22.63 -5.01
C LEU A 110 18.22 -21.32 -5.23
N LYS A 111 17.88 -20.33 -4.41
CA LYS A 111 18.58 -19.04 -4.28
C LYS A 111 18.87 -18.75 -2.82
N SER A 112 19.81 -17.87 -2.55
CA SER A 112 20.14 -17.37 -1.22
C SER A 112 20.24 -15.85 -1.22
N LYS A 113 19.95 -15.24 -0.07
CA LYS A 113 20.11 -13.80 0.16
C LYS A 113 20.58 -13.57 1.59
N GLY A 114 21.50 -12.65 1.79
CA GLY A 114 21.92 -12.25 3.14
C GLY A 114 20.69 -11.85 3.97
N TRP A 115 20.54 -12.47 5.13
CA TRP A 115 19.40 -12.27 6.03
C TRP A 115 19.69 -11.22 7.08
N MET A 116 18.66 -10.80 7.80
CA MET A 116 18.74 -9.70 8.78
C MET A 116 19.42 -10.08 10.10
N VAL A 117 20.03 -11.27 10.21
CA VAL A 117 20.64 -11.75 11.45
C VAL A 117 22.05 -12.30 11.24
N GLY A 118 22.87 -12.21 12.28
CA GLY A 118 24.25 -12.71 12.32
C GLY A 118 24.57 -13.36 13.67
N ARG A 119 25.82 -13.80 13.84
CA ARG A 119 26.31 -14.34 15.12
C ARG A 119 26.66 -13.25 16.14
N ASP A 120 27.03 -12.08 15.63
CA ASP A 120 27.38 -10.90 16.43
C ASP A 120 27.12 -9.64 15.57
N ALA A 121 27.08 -8.47 16.21
CA ALA A 121 26.92 -7.18 15.55
C ALA A 121 28.01 -6.21 16.02
N GLN A 122 28.79 -5.68 15.08
CA GLN A 122 29.89 -4.77 15.35
C GLN A 122 29.70 -3.50 14.54
N ASP A 123 29.61 -2.35 15.21
CA ASP A 123 29.38 -1.04 14.59
C ASP A 123 28.17 -0.98 13.64
N GLY A 124 27.14 -1.80 13.91
CA GLY A 124 25.93 -1.89 13.08
C GLY A 124 26.03 -2.86 11.90
N GLU A 125 27.15 -3.57 11.74
CA GLU A 125 27.35 -4.61 10.72
C GLU A 125 27.29 -6.01 11.33
N LEU A 126 26.67 -6.95 10.60
CA LEU A 126 26.51 -8.33 11.06
C LEU A 126 27.77 -9.15 10.80
N VAL A 127 28.32 -9.72 11.86
CA VAL A 127 29.43 -10.68 11.79
C VAL A 127 28.87 -12.08 11.62
N GLY A 128 29.33 -12.80 10.59
CA GLY A 128 28.83 -14.14 10.26
C GLY A 128 27.35 -14.12 9.90
N GLN A 129 26.96 -13.20 9.01
CA GLN A 129 25.59 -13.05 8.52
C GLN A 129 25.04 -14.39 8.00
N TYR A 130 23.83 -14.72 8.42
CA TYR A 130 23.09 -15.89 7.95
C TYR A 130 22.37 -15.58 6.64
N TYR A 131 21.99 -16.62 5.90
CA TYR A 131 21.24 -16.49 4.66
C TYR A 131 19.76 -16.84 4.84
N GLU A 132 18.90 -16.18 4.09
CA GLU A 132 17.56 -16.65 3.80
C GLU A 132 17.65 -17.45 2.51
N TYR A 133 17.28 -18.74 2.56
CA TYR A 133 17.19 -19.57 1.37
C TYR A 133 15.81 -19.44 0.75
N SER A 134 15.76 -19.38 -0.57
CA SER A 134 14.52 -19.30 -1.32
C SER A 134 14.45 -20.43 -2.34
N VAL A 135 13.47 -21.30 -2.15
CA VAL A 135 13.16 -22.38 -3.08
C VAL A 135 11.96 -21.96 -3.91
N GLN A 136 12.06 -22.06 -5.24
CA GLN A 136 11.08 -21.49 -6.16
C GLN A 136 10.80 -22.44 -7.31
N VAL A 137 9.54 -22.51 -7.75
CA VAL A 137 9.22 -23.09 -9.05
C VAL A 137 9.45 -22.01 -10.11
N MET A 138 10.33 -22.29 -11.06
CA MET A 138 10.74 -21.36 -12.09
C MET A 138 10.54 -21.95 -13.48
N ARG A 139 9.88 -21.21 -14.36
CA ARG A 139 9.72 -21.61 -15.75
C ARG A 139 11.07 -21.67 -16.45
N TYR A 140 11.17 -22.53 -17.45
CA TYR A 140 12.27 -22.55 -18.40
C TYR A 140 11.73 -22.64 -19.83
N ASP A 141 12.58 -22.29 -20.79
CA ASP A 141 12.31 -22.46 -22.21
C ASP A 141 12.84 -23.83 -22.66
N GLU A 142 11.96 -24.71 -23.14
CA GLU A 142 12.32 -26.08 -23.51
C GLU A 142 13.33 -26.15 -24.66
N ASP A 143 13.29 -25.18 -25.59
CA ASP A 143 14.18 -25.15 -26.75
C ASP A 143 15.63 -24.78 -26.36
N SER A 144 15.80 -23.82 -25.46
CA SER A 144 17.13 -23.31 -25.06
C SER A 144 17.62 -23.86 -23.71
N GLY A 145 16.76 -24.47 -22.91
CA GLY A 145 17.03 -24.92 -21.54
C GLY A 145 17.24 -23.77 -20.55
N LYS A 146 17.05 -22.51 -20.97
CA LYS A 146 17.32 -21.34 -20.12
C LYS A 146 16.15 -21.04 -19.20
N LEU A 147 16.48 -20.62 -17.97
CA LEU A 147 15.49 -20.21 -16.99
C LEU A 147 14.81 -18.89 -17.39
N ALA A 148 13.57 -18.70 -16.95
CA ALA A 148 12.79 -17.50 -17.26
C ALA A 148 13.51 -16.19 -16.90
N ASP A 149 14.25 -16.16 -15.79
CA ASP A 149 15.01 -14.98 -15.36
C ASP A 149 16.09 -14.55 -16.39
N GLU A 150 16.57 -15.46 -17.24
CA GLU A 150 17.57 -15.18 -18.27
C GLU A 150 16.96 -14.76 -19.61
N ILE A 151 15.67 -15.04 -19.83
CA ILE A 151 14.98 -14.82 -21.11
C ILE A 151 14.03 -13.64 -21.02
N ASP A 152 13.08 -13.71 -20.09
CA ASP A 152 12.09 -12.69 -19.81
C ASP A 152 11.59 -12.85 -18.37
N ALA A 153 11.97 -11.92 -17.50
CA ALA A 153 11.52 -11.88 -16.11
C ALA A 153 9.97 -11.77 -15.96
N ASN A 154 9.24 -11.55 -17.05
CA ASN A 154 7.77 -11.55 -17.08
C ASN A 154 7.15 -12.88 -17.52
N LEU A 155 7.95 -13.90 -17.87
CA LEU A 155 7.47 -15.24 -18.21
C LEU A 155 7.02 -15.97 -16.94
N ARG A 156 5.85 -15.62 -16.43
CA ARG A 156 5.27 -16.18 -15.20
C ARG A 156 4.44 -17.41 -15.52
N ALA A 157 4.59 -18.46 -14.73
CA ALA A 157 3.60 -19.53 -14.67
C ALA A 157 2.33 -19.01 -13.98
N PRO A 158 1.13 -19.42 -14.43
CA PRO A 158 -0.10 -19.10 -13.72
C PRO A 158 -0.07 -19.63 -12.27
N THR A 159 0.37 -20.88 -12.08
CA THR A 159 0.67 -21.43 -10.75
C THR A 159 2.10 -21.09 -10.36
N SER A 160 2.26 -20.50 -9.17
CA SER A 160 3.57 -20.14 -8.61
C SER A 160 3.76 -20.81 -7.26
N PHE A 161 5.02 -21.05 -6.90
CA PHE A 161 5.41 -21.51 -5.58
C PHE A 161 6.75 -20.90 -5.21
N GLN A 162 6.84 -20.36 -4.00
CA GLN A 162 8.07 -19.88 -3.40
C GLN A 162 8.03 -20.14 -1.89
N CYS A 163 9.09 -20.73 -1.36
CA CYS A 163 9.28 -20.93 0.08
C CYS A 163 10.59 -20.28 0.52
N TRP A 164 10.53 -19.43 1.54
CA TRP A 164 11.68 -18.87 2.24
C TRP A 164 11.96 -19.68 3.49
N ILE A 165 13.22 -20.02 3.70
CA ILE A 165 13.70 -20.86 4.80
C ILE A 165 14.66 -20.03 5.63
N GLN A 166 14.27 -19.80 6.87
CA GLN A 166 14.92 -18.84 7.77
C GLN A 166 15.30 -19.55 9.08
N PRO A 167 16.45 -19.18 9.70
CA PRO A 167 16.77 -19.70 11.02
C PRO A 167 15.89 -19.00 12.08
N GLN A 168 15.53 -19.74 13.12
CA GLN A 168 14.93 -19.22 14.36
C GLN A 168 15.84 -19.64 15.52
N ASN A 169 16.74 -18.76 15.96
CA ASN A 169 17.62 -19.05 17.08
C ASN A 169 17.84 -17.75 17.88
N SER A 170 17.53 -17.77 19.17
CA SER A 170 17.65 -16.59 20.05
C SER A 170 19.10 -16.17 20.28
N ASP A 171 20.07 -17.04 19.97
CA ASP A 171 21.49 -16.73 19.97
C ASP A 171 21.92 -15.85 18.78
N LEU A 172 21.06 -15.66 17.77
CA LEU A 172 21.33 -14.78 16.64
C LEU A 172 20.96 -13.33 16.98
N VAL A 173 21.70 -12.38 16.40
CA VAL A 173 21.52 -10.95 16.68
C VAL A 173 21.14 -10.16 15.44
N LEU A 174 20.37 -9.09 15.66
CA LEU A 174 20.04 -8.07 14.68
C LEU A 174 21.22 -7.08 14.51
N PRO A 175 21.22 -6.23 13.47
CA PRO A 175 22.25 -5.19 13.30
C PRO A 175 22.33 -4.22 14.49
N SER A 176 21.26 -4.08 15.28
CA SER A 176 21.24 -3.29 16.51
C SER A 176 22.02 -3.93 17.67
N GLY A 177 22.38 -5.21 17.56
CA GLY A 177 22.92 -6.03 18.65
C GLY A 177 21.84 -6.71 19.51
N ASP A 178 20.56 -6.42 19.27
CA ASP A 178 19.47 -7.08 20.00
C ASP A 178 19.33 -8.54 19.57
N PRO A 179 19.03 -9.47 20.50
CA PRO A 179 18.80 -10.86 20.17
C PRO A 179 17.52 -11.04 19.34
N MET A 180 17.53 -12.03 18.46
CA MET A 180 16.39 -12.39 17.64
C MET A 180 15.27 -12.96 18.50
N VAL A 181 14.08 -12.34 18.41
CA VAL A 181 12.88 -12.84 19.09
C VAL A 181 12.28 -14.01 18.31
N CYS A 182 12.33 -15.20 18.89
CA CYS A 182 11.77 -16.42 18.33
C CYS A 182 10.38 -16.70 18.93
N GLN A 183 9.35 -15.98 18.47
CA GLN A 183 8.00 -16.00 19.07
C GLN A 183 7.35 -17.39 19.16
N HIS A 184 7.73 -18.32 18.27
CA HIS A 184 7.13 -19.64 18.17
C HIS A 184 8.15 -20.78 18.28
N GLY A 185 9.20 -20.55 19.07
CA GLY A 185 10.26 -21.54 19.32
C GLY A 185 11.46 -21.44 18.38
N GLU A 186 12.48 -22.23 18.68
CA GLU A 186 13.76 -22.24 17.97
C GLU A 186 13.87 -23.43 17.00
N GLY A 187 14.46 -23.19 15.84
CA GLY A 187 14.62 -24.17 14.77
C GLY A 187 14.50 -23.50 13.41
N THR A 188 13.57 -23.98 12.58
CA THR A 188 13.47 -23.58 11.17
C THR A 188 12.10 -22.94 10.86
N LYS A 189 12.10 -21.71 10.35
CA LYS A 189 10.89 -21.04 9.85
C LYS A 189 10.77 -21.22 8.34
N PHE A 190 9.62 -21.71 7.91
CA PHE A 190 9.18 -21.71 6.52
C PHE A 190 8.15 -20.61 6.32
N LYS A 191 8.39 -19.76 5.33
CA LYS A 191 7.41 -18.79 4.84
C LYS A 191 7.12 -19.13 3.39
N THR A 192 5.93 -19.63 3.11
CA THR A 192 5.54 -20.08 1.77
C THR A 192 4.52 -19.15 1.16
N GLN A 193 4.66 -18.89 -0.15
CA GLN A 193 3.65 -18.31 -1.01
C GLN A 193 3.37 -19.25 -2.18
N THR A 194 2.10 -19.44 -2.52
CA THR A 194 1.70 -20.14 -3.74
C THR A 194 0.45 -19.50 -4.35
N THR A 195 0.04 -19.91 -5.55
CA THR A 195 -1.22 -19.49 -6.16
C THR A 195 -2.21 -20.64 -6.34
N TYR A 196 -3.50 -20.31 -6.37
CA TYR A 196 -4.60 -21.25 -6.54
C TYR A 196 -4.57 -22.35 -5.47
N ALA A 197 -4.46 -21.94 -4.21
CA ALA A 197 -4.46 -22.83 -3.06
C ALA A 197 -5.08 -22.14 -1.84
N GLY A 198 -5.68 -22.93 -0.95
CA GLY A 198 -6.01 -22.51 0.41
C GLY A 198 -4.87 -22.73 1.40
N SER A 199 -5.13 -22.50 2.68
CA SER A 199 -4.13 -22.66 3.75
C SER A 199 -3.56 -24.08 3.86
N ARG A 200 -4.43 -25.07 3.96
CA ARG A 200 -4.02 -26.48 4.07
C ARG A 200 -3.21 -26.94 2.87
N GLU A 201 -3.66 -26.60 1.67
CA GLU A 201 -2.98 -26.96 0.43
C GLU A 201 -1.62 -26.26 0.32
N SER A 202 -1.52 -24.98 0.69
CA SER A 202 -0.25 -24.26 0.74
C SER A 202 0.77 -24.94 1.68
N PHE A 203 0.30 -25.43 2.83
CA PHE A 203 1.14 -26.19 3.76
C PHE A 203 1.53 -27.55 3.18
N THR A 204 0.60 -28.29 2.57
CA THR A 204 0.89 -29.57 1.88
C THR A 204 1.96 -29.39 0.80
N ARG A 205 1.81 -28.37 -0.08
CA ARG A 205 2.82 -28.06 -1.10
C ARG A 205 4.17 -27.71 -0.47
N THR A 206 4.19 -27.02 0.68
CA THR A 206 5.42 -26.75 1.43
C THR A 206 6.12 -28.05 1.84
N VAL A 207 5.37 -28.98 2.44
CA VAL A 207 5.89 -30.29 2.88
C VAL A 207 6.44 -31.09 1.70
N GLU A 208 5.69 -31.18 0.61
CA GLU A 208 6.08 -31.90 -0.61
C GLU A 208 7.37 -31.34 -1.20
N VAL A 209 7.42 -30.02 -1.43
CA VAL A 209 8.58 -29.37 -2.05
C VAL A 209 9.80 -29.44 -1.15
N MET A 210 9.68 -29.21 0.16
CA MET A 210 10.82 -29.26 1.08
C MET A 210 11.36 -30.68 1.27
N ASN A 211 10.51 -31.71 1.22
CA ASN A 211 10.97 -33.09 1.19
C ASN A 211 11.74 -33.43 -0.09
N LEU A 212 11.33 -32.87 -1.23
CA LEU A 212 12.05 -32.99 -2.50
C LEU A 212 13.41 -32.27 -2.46
N VAL A 213 13.45 -31.06 -1.90
CA VAL A 213 14.70 -30.29 -1.68
C VAL A 213 15.68 -31.08 -0.82
N ALA A 214 15.20 -31.68 0.28
CA ALA A 214 16.04 -32.49 1.15
C ALA A 214 16.68 -33.67 0.40
N GLY A 215 15.90 -34.36 -0.45
CA GLY A 215 16.43 -35.42 -1.30
C GLY A 215 17.43 -34.94 -2.35
N ALA A 216 17.18 -33.78 -2.97
CA ALA A 216 18.06 -33.20 -3.99
C ALA A 216 19.42 -32.74 -3.43
N LEU A 217 19.45 -32.31 -2.17
CA LEU A 217 20.66 -31.88 -1.47
C LEU A 217 21.33 -33.00 -0.64
N ASP A 218 20.84 -34.24 -0.74
CA ASP A 218 21.30 -35.39 0.06
C ASP A 218 21.35 -35.10 1.58
N ILE A 219 20.33 -34.41 2.09
CA ILE A 219 20.17 -34.09 3.52
C ILE A 219 18.95 -34.78 4.11
N GLU A 220 18.94 -34.91 5.44
CA GLU A 220 17.77 -35.44 6.14
C GLU A 220 16.56 -34.50 6.00
N ARG A 221 15.38 -35.09 5.84
CA ARG A 221 14.10 -34.36 5.71
C ARG A 221 13.80 -33.49 6.93
N PRO A 222 12.97 -32.45 6.78
CA PRO A 222 12.46 -31.71 7.93
C PRO A 222 11.68 -32.62 8.86
N ALA A 223 11.87 -32.44 10.16
CA ALA A 223 11.12 -33.13 11.21
C ALA A 223 9.73 -32.48 11.36
N TRP A 224 8.82 -32.71 10.40
CA TRP A 224 7.50 -32.08 10.38
C TRP A 224 6.66 -32.35 11.64
N GLU A 225 6.97 -33.40 12.39
CA GLU A 225 6.38 -33.71 13.68
C GLU A 225 6.70 -32.68 14.78
N THR A 226 7.76 -31.88 14.64
CA THR A 226 8.12 -30.79 15.57
C THR A 226 7.47 -29.45 15.21
N MET A 227 6.53 -29.46 14.25
CA MET A 227 5.81 -28.26 13.84
C MET A 227 5.06 -27.62 15.00
N ASN A 228 5.40 -26.36 15.31
CA ASN A 228 4.63 -25.56 16.26
C ASN A 228 3.30 -25.17 15.61
N ARG A 229 2.18 -25.73 16.10
CA ARG A 229 0.85 -25.45 15.52
C ARG A 229 0.44 -23.99 15.59
N GLY A 230 0.81 -23.30 16.68
CA GLY A 230 0.50 -21.88 16.90
C GLY A 230 1.22 -20.95 15.93
N SER A 231 2.37 -21.38 15.41
CA SER A 231 3.12 -20.66 14.37
C SER A 231 2.49 -20.71 12.98
N TRP A 232 1.49 -21.57 12.75
CA TRP A 232 0.91 -21.73 11.42
C TRP A 232 -0.05 -20.57 11.12
N LYS A 233 0.49 -19.51 10.53
CA LYS A 233 -0.21 -18.24 10.27
C LYS A 233 -0.43 -18.00 8.78
N ALA A 234 -1.50 -17.28 8.45
CA ALA A 234 -1.75 -16.77 7.11
C ALA A 234 -1.20 -15.34 6.98
N TRP A 235 -0.13 -15.17 6.22
CA TRP A 235 0.47 -13.84 5.98
C TRP A 235 0.04 -13.23 4.65
N LYS A 236 -0.65 -14.01 3.80
CA LYS A 236 -1.17 -13.55 2.52
C LYS A 236 -2.42 -14.35 2.13
N GLY A 237 -3.40 -13.64 1.59
CA GLY A 237 -4.59 -14.23 0.96
C GLY A 237 -5.13 -13.28 -0.08
N GLU A 238 -5.50 -13.78 -1.25
CA GLU A 238 -6.02 -13.00 -2.37
C GLU A 238 -7.14 -13.79 -3.07
N VAL A 239 -8.26 -13.14 -3.37
CA VAL A 239 -9.30 -13.67 -4.25
C VAL A 239 -9.63 -12.64 -5.32
N HIS A 240 -10.03 -13.08 -6.52
CA HIS A 240 -10.28 -12.12 -7.59
C HIS A 240 -11.36 -12.52 -8.59
N HIS A 241 -11.82 -11.49 -9.29
CA HIS A 241 -12.50 -11.56 -10.57
C HIS A 241 -11.61 -10.98 -11.66
N ARG A 242 -11.53 -11.66 -12.80
CA ARG A 242 -11.00 -11.10 -14.04
C ARG A 242 -12.15 -10.60 -14.90
N PHE A 243 -12.00 -9.43 -15.49
CA PHE A 243 -13.09 -8.75 -16.19
C PHE A 243 -12.60 -8.01 -17.44
N THR A 244 -13.53 -7.58 -18.29
CA THR A 244 -13.24 -6.87 -19.54
C THR A 244 -12.54 -5.53 -19.30
N LYS A 245 -11.47 -5.25 -20.06
CA LYS A 245 -10.75 -3.97 -20.04
C LYS A 245 -11.64 -2.73 -20.19
N SER A 246 -12.76 -2.81 -20.91
CA SER A 246 -13.70 -1.69 -21.10
C SER A 246 -14.36 -1.20 -19.80
N LYS A 247 -14.36 -2.00 -18.73
CA LYS A 247 -14.95 -1.64 -17.44
C LYS A 247 -13.93 -1.15 -16.41
N MET A 248 -12.65 -1.08 -16.77
CA MET A 248 -11.56 -0.80 -15.83
C MET A 248 -11.72 0.56 -15.15
N GLN A 249 -12.04 1.61 -15.92
CA GLN A 249 -12.27 2.95 -15.38
C GLN A 249 -13.46 2.99 -14.40
N THR A 250 -14.52 2.22 -14.67
CA THR A 250 -15.66 2.12 -13.75
C THR A 250 -15.26 1.47 -12.42
N ALA A 251 -14.46 0.41 -12.47
CA ALA A 251 -13.98 -0.25 -11.25
C ALA A 251 -13.02 0.63 -10.45
N VAL A 252 -12.13 1.35 -11.12
CA VAL A 252 -11.23 2.35 -10.50
C VAL A 252 -12.04 3.46 -9.82
N HIS A 253 -13.04 4.01 -10.49
CA HIS A 253 -13.89 5.05 -9.93
C HIS A 253 -14.60 4.59 -8.65
N ARG A 254 -15.12 3.35 -8.61
CA ARG A 254 -15.77 2.82 -7.40
C ARG A 254 -14.80 2.59 -6.25
N LEU A 255 -13.55 2.24 -6.52
CA LEU A 255 -12.51 2.20 -5.48
C LEU A 255 -12.19 3.60 -4.94
N GLN A 256 -12.15 4.61 -5.80
CA GLN A 256 -11.91 6.00 -5.40
C GLN A 256 -13.04 6.53 -4.53
N GLU A 257 -14.31 6.28 -4.88
CA GLU A 257 -15.45 6.63 -4.02
C GLU A 257 -15.35 5.95 -2.64
N ALA A 258 -15.05 4.65 -2.61
CA ALA A 258 -14.90 3.92 -1.35
C ALA A 258 -13.76 4.48 -0.50
N LYS A 259 -12.62 4.83 -1.12
CA LYS A 259 -11.53 5.52 -0.45
C LYS A 259 -12.01 6.81 0.22
N SER A 260 -12.70 7.67 -0.55
CA SER A 260 -13.23 8.93 -0.04
C SER A 260 -14.20 8.73 1.14
N LEU A 261 -15.03 7.68 1.11
CA LEU A 261 -15.93 7.35 2.22
C LEU A 261 -15.20 6.83 3.47
N LEU A 262 -14.13 6.05 3.28
CA LEU A 262 -13.34 5.51 4.39
C LEU A 262 -12.54 6.61 5.10
N GLU A 263 -11.98 7.55 4.33
CA GLU A 263 -11.24 8.73 4.82
C GLU A 263 -12.17 9.74 5.51
N TYR A 264 -13.43 9.82 5.08
CA TYR A 264 -14.43 10.70 5.68
C TYR A 264 -14.65 10.41 7.17
N GLY A 265 -14.55 11.45 8.01
CA GLY A 265 -14.72 11.38 9.47
C GLY A 265 -13.43 11.18 10.29
N GLY A 266 -12.25 11.03 9.65
CA GLY A 266 -10.93 11.08 10.29
C GLY A 266 -10.47 9.82 11.06
N GLY A 267 -9.15 9.58 11.03
CA GLY A 267 -8.38 8.82 12.04
C GLY A 267 -7.95 7.38 11.74
N GLY A 268 -8.27 6.79 10.57
CA GLY A 268 -7.86 5.43 10.23
C GLY A 268 -6.64 5.37 9.31
N ASP A 269 -5.87 4.28 9.36
CA ASP A 269 -4.73 4.01 8.45
C ASP A 269 -5.22 3.65 7.05
N VAL A 270 -5.75 4.62 6.31
CA VAL A 270 -6.06 4.45 4.88
C VAL A 270 -4.79 4.67 4.08
N HIS A 271 -4.11 3.57 3.73
CA HIS A 271 -2.97 3.63 2.83
C HIS A 271 -3.41 3.48 1.38
N SER A 272 -3.31 4.56 0.62
CA SER A 272 -3.48 4.56 -0.84
C SER A 272 -2.16 4.91 -1.53
N SER A 273 -1.77 4.17 -2.58
CA SER A 273 -0.74 4.62 -3.51
C SER A 273 -1.09 4.22 -4.94
N GLY A 274 -1.43 5.21 -5.75
CA GLY A 274 -1.60 5.04 -7.18
C GLY A 274 -0.26 5.12 -7.91
N LYS A 275 -0.10 4.22 -8.89
CA LYS A 275 0.80 4.25 -10.06
C LYS A 275 2.14 3.52 -10.14
N MET A 276 2.83 3.05 -9.09
CA MET A 276 3.91 2.05 -9.28
C MET A 276 4.26 1.26 -8.01
N ARG A 277 4.07 -0.07 -8.06
CA ARG A 277 4.69 -1.00 -7.10
C ARG A 277 5.19 -2.24 -7.85
N LYS A 278 6.50 -2.51 -7.78
CA LYS A 278 7.14 -3.78 -8.22
C LYS A 278 6.76 -4.25 -9.65
N GLY A 279 6.84 -3.36 -10.65
CA GLY A 279 6.64 -3.74 -12.06
C GLY A 279 5.20 -4.09 -12.48
N ARG A 280 4.19 -3.69 -11.69
CA ARG A 280 2.75 -3.83 -12.02
C ARG A 280 2.07 -2.43 -12.07
N HIS A 281 1.22 -2.20 -13.06
CA HIS A 281 0.32 -1.06 -13.20
C HIS A 281 -0.88 -1.40 -12.32
N VAL A 282 -0.70 -1.17 -11.02
CA VAL A 282 -1.83 -1.02 -10.12
C VAL A 282 -2.45 0.32 -10.45
N GLU A 283 -3.64 0.30 -11.03
CA GLU A 283 -4.34 1.54 -11.40
C GLU A 283 -4.91 2.19 -10.16
N GLU A 284 -5.44 1.40 -9.20
CA GLU A 284 -5.91 1.89 -7.90
C GLU A 284 -5.92 0.75 -6.86
N TYR A 285 -5.66 1.08 -5.59
CA TYR A 285 -5.95 0.17 -4.47
C TYR A 285 -6.32 0.93 -3.20
N VAL A 286 -7.13 0.28 -2.38
CA VAL A 286 -7.55 0.78 -1.06
C VAL A 286 -7.26 -0.32 -0.04
N VAL A 287 -6.60 0.05 1.05
CA VAL A 287 -6.45 -0.79 2.25
C VAL A 287 -7.08 -0.03 3.41
N SER A 288 -7.89 -0.74 4.19
CA SER A 288 -8.55 -0.18 5.36
C SER A 288 -8.79 -1.27 6.40
N ASP A 289 -8.82 -0.87 7.66
CA ASP A 289 -9.41 -1.60 8.78
C ASP A 289 -10.88 -1.21 9.00
N ARG A 290 -11.34 -0.10 8.40
CA ARG A 290 -12.68 0.48 8.64
C ARG A 290 -13.75 0.09 7.64
N TRP A 291 -13.76 -1.15 7.18
CA TRP A 291 -14.70 -1.61 6.15
C TRP A 291 -16.16 -1.62 6.63
N GLU A 292 -16.38 -1.65 7.94
CA GLU A 292 -17.68 -1.53 8.61
C GLU A 292 -18.39 -0.21 8.28
N LYS A 293 -17.64 0.89 8.07
CA LYS A 293 -18.22 2.16 7.58
C LYS A 293 -18.96 1.99 6.27
N LEU A 294 -18.49 1.06 5.44
CA LEU A 294 -19.10 0.74 4.15
C LEU A 294 -20.12 -0.39 4.24
N GLY A 295 -20.48 -0.82 5.47
CA GLY A 295 -21.42 -1.89 5.76
C GLY A 295 -20.86 -3.30 5.57
N ILE A 296 -19.53 -3.43 5.51
CA ILE A 296 -18.85 -4.72 5.36
C ILE A 296 -18.30 -5.12 6.73
N ALA A 297 -18.96 -6.07 7.38
CA ALA A 297 -18.56 -6.53 8.70
C ALA A 297 -17.29 -7.38 8.64
N ILE A 298 -16.31 -7.04 9.48
CA ILE A 298 -15.16 -7.88 9.78
C ILE A 298 -15.53 -8.70 11.03
N PRO A 299 -15.40 -10.03 11.01
CA PRO A 299 -15.63 -10.86 12.19
C PRO A 299 -14.61 -10.58 13.31
N GLU A 300 -15.05 -10.64 14.56
CA GLU A 300 -14.22 -10.41 15.77
C GLU A 300 -12.84 -11.11 15.74
N PRO A 301 -12.68 -12.37 15.30
CA PRO A 301 -11.37 -13.01 15.22
C PRO A 301 -10.38 -12.37 14.23
N LEU A 302 -10.84 -11.42 13.40
CA LEU A 302 -10.10 -10.74 12.37
C LEU A 302 -10.10 -9.20 12.57
N ASP A 303 -10.50 -8.68 13.73
CA ASP A 303 -10.60 -7.23 13.97
C ASP A 303 -9.26 -6.50 13.76
N ASP A 304 -8.14 -7.14 14.08
CA ASP A 304 -6.80 -6.59 13.86
C ASP A 304 -6.28 -6.80 12.41
N ALA A 305 -7.03 -7.49 11.55
CA ALA A 305 -6.63 -7.75 10.18
C ALA A 305 -6.99 -6.59 9.25
N LYS A 306 -6.01 -6.14 8.46
CA LYS A 306 -6.21 -5.12 7.43
C LYS A 306 -6.53 -5.79 6.11
N PHE A 307 -7.62 -5.38 5.48
CA PHE A 307 -8.03 -5.88 4.17
C PHE A 307 -7.92 -4.80 3.11
N GLY A 308 -7.70 -5.22 1.87
CA GLY A 308 -7.62 -4.30 0.75
C GLY A 308 -8.29 -4.82 -0.50
N VAL A 309 -8.61 -3.89 -1.40
CA VAL A 309 -9.12 -4.18 -2.74
C VAL A 309 -8.28 -3.40 -3.74
N LYS A 310 -7.91 -4.05 -4.84
CA LYS A 310 -7.10 -3.44 -5.90
C LYS A 310 -7.64 -3.79 -7.29
N VAL A 311 -7.54 -2.83 -8.19
CA VAL A 311 -7.76 -3.03 -9.62
C VAL A 311 -6.43 -2.85 -10.33
N TYR A 312 -6.00 -3.88 -11.05
CA TYR A 312 -4.72 -3.85 -11.74
C TYR A 312 -4.73 -4.65 -13.04
N ARG A 313 -3.75 -4.33 -13.88
CA ARG A 313 -3.41 -5.13 -15.06
C ARG A 313 -1.92 -5.45 -15.03
N ILE A 314 -1.54 -6.54 -15.70
CA ILE A 314 -0.12 -6.88 -15.87
C ILE A 314 0.50 -5.87 -16.84
N ASN A 315 1.75 -5.45 -16.57
CA ASN A 315 2.46 -4.48 -17.40
C ASN A 315 2.98 -5.10 -18.68
N GLY A 316 3.11 -4.26 -19.69
CA GLY A 316 3.60 -4.65 -21.00
C GLY A 316 2.53 -5.36 -21.84
N ASN A 317 3.00 -6.11 -22.83
CA ASN A 317 2.18 -6.98 -23.66
C ASN A 317 2.56 -8.42 -23.31
N PRO A 318 1.99 -9.00 -22.24
CA PRO A 318 2.25 -10.41 -21.95
C PRO A 318 1.88 -11.22 -23.21
N ALA A 319 2.76 -12.16 -23.56
CA ALA A 319 2.56 -13.04 -24.72
C ALA A 319 1.23 -13.79 -24.60
N ASP A 320 0.84 -14.13 -23.37
CA ASP A 320 -0.49 -14.61 -23.05
C ASP A 320 -1.52 -13.48 -23.07
N LYS A 321 -2.38 -13.50 -24.09
CA LYS A 321 -3.48 -12.54 -24.27
C LYS A 321 -4.48 -12.53 -23.11
N ARG A 322 -4.62 -13.62 -22.36
CA ARG A 322 -5.55 -13.72 -21.22
C ARG A 322 -5.06 -12.90 -20.01
N LEU A 323 -3.75 -12.75 -19.88
CA LEU A 323 -3.12 -11.93 -18.84
C LEU A 323 -3.24 -10.43 -19.11
N GLN A 324 -3.74 -10.04 -20.28
CA GLN A 324 -3.97 -8.63 -20.67
C GLN A 324 -5.25 -8.05 -20.05
N GLU A 325 -6.19 -8.90 -19.64
CA GLU A 325 -7.44 -8.46 -19.01
C GLU A 325 -7.22 -8.11 -17.53
N PRO A 326 -7.83 -7.02 -17.04
CA PRO A 326 -7.66 -6.56 -15.66
C PRO A 326 -8.25 -7.53 -14.62
N LYS A 327 -7.73 -7.41 -13.39
CA LYS A 327 -8.22 -8.11 -12.19
C LYS A 327 -8.75 -7.10 -11.17
N LEU A 328 -9.91 -7.40 -10.61
CA LEU A 328 -10.43 -6.84 -9.36
C LEU A 328 -10.14 -7.87 -8.28
N GLU A 329 -9.24 -7.55 -7.35
CA GLU A 329 -8.69 -8.50 -6.39
C GLU A 329 -8.81 -7.94 -4.97
N ALA A 330 -9.44 -8.70 -4.08
CA ALA A 330 -9.39 -8.44 -2.64
C ALA A 330 -8.22 -9.21 -2.03
N PHE A 331 -7.56 -8.62 -1.03
CA PHE A 331 -6.37 -9.20 -0.41
C PHE A 331 -6.26 -8.90 1.09
N LEU A 332 -5.64 -9.82 1.82
CA LEU A 332 -5.17 -9.62 3.19
C LEU A 332 -3.90 -8.74 3.13
N ALA A 333 -4.00 -7.51 3.65
CA ALA A 333 -2.95 -6.51 3.58
C ALA A 333 -1.94 -6.59 4.74
N GLY A 334 -2.32 -7.29 5.81
CA GLY A 334 -1.55 -7.49 7.02
C GLY A 334 -2.48 -7.63 8.21
N SER A 335 -1.91 -7.59 9.40
CA SER A 335 -2.63 -7.45 10.65
C SER A 335 -1.81 -6.58 11.60
N GLY A 336 -2.35 -6.29 12.79
CA GLY A 336 -1.63 -5.62 13.87
C GLY A 336 -0.42 -6.41 14.38
N ASP A 337 -0.38 -6.70 15.68
CA ASP A 337 0.81 -7.32 16.29
C ASP A 337 0.99 -8.81 15.93
N GLU A 338 -0.08 -9.51 15.54
CA GLU A 338 -0.04 -10.94 15.22
C GLU A 338 -0.83 -11.28 13.95
N LEU A 339 -0.29 -12.19 13.14
CA LEU A 339 -0.95 -12.70 11.94
C LEU A 339 -2.13 -13.63 12.29
N PRO A 340 -3.22 -13.61 11.49
CA PRO A 340 -4.31 -14.57 11.63
C PRO A 340 -3.81 -16.01 11.54
N HIS A 341 -4.41 -16.90 12.31
CA HIS A 341 -4.06 -18.31 12.25
C HIS A 341 -4.57 -18.91 10.93
N ALA A 342 -3.84 -19.86 10.37
CA ALA A 342 -4.13 -20.38 9.02
C ALA A 342 -5.45 -21.17 8.92
N ASP A 343 -5.99 -21.63 10.05
CA ASP A 343 -7.34 -22.24 10.10
C ASP A 343 -8.46 -21.22 9.91
N ASP A 344 -8.19 -19.93 10.11
CA ASP A 344 -9.16 -18.85 9.92
C ASP A 344 -9.30 -18.49 8.43
N TRP A 345 -8.60 -19.19 7.53
CA TRP A 345 -8.69 -18.98 6.08
C TRP A 345 -10.13 -18.95 5.55
N PRO A 346 -11.07 -19.84 5.93
CA PRO A 346 -12.45 -19.75 5.45
C PRO A 346 -13.14 -18.43 5.84
N MET A 347 -12.80 -17.88 7.02
CA MET A 347 -13.33 -16.61 7.50
C MET A 347 -12.70 -15.44 6.74
N ILE A 348 -11.37 -15.43 6.61
CA ILE A 348 -10.62 -14.47 5.79
C ILE A 348 -11.17 -14.46 4.37
N ARG A 349 -11.31 -15.62 3.73
CA ARG A 349 -11.85 -15.77 2.39
C ARG A 349 -13.28 -15.24 2.27
N SER A 350 -14.12 -15.42 3.28
CA SER A 350 -15.49 -14.88 3.29
C SER A 350 -15.49 -13.34 3.24
N VAL A 351 -14.62 -12.70 4.03
CA VAL A 351 -14.43 -11.23 4.00
C VAL A 351 -13.88 -10.78 2.65
N LEU A 352 -12.86 -11.47 2.12
CA LEU A 352 -12.28 -11.16 0.81
C LEU A 352 -13.30 -11.30 -0.32
N ARG A 353 -14.16 -12.33 -0.27
CA ARG A 353 -15.28 -12.51 -1.20
C ARG A 353 -16.28 -11.35 -1.08
N GLN A 354 -16.74 -11.06 0.14
CA GLN A 354 -17.67 -9.96 0.39
C GLN A 354 -17.15 -8.63 -0.18
N LEU A 355 -15.85 -8.36 0.00
CA LEU A 355 -15.19 -7.18 -0.58
C LEU A 355 -15.21 -7.22 -2.11
N VAL A 356 -14.65 -8.26 -2.73
CA VAL A 356 -14.50 -8.29 -4.19
C VAL A 356 -15.86 -8.28 -4.91
N ASP A 357 -16.86 -8.96 -4.37
CA ASP A 357 -18.21 -9.05 -4.94
C ASP A 357 -18.96 -7.71 -4.80
N THR A 358 -18.83 -7.05 -3.64
CA THR A 358 -19.38 -5.70 -3.42
C THR A 358 -18.87 -4.72 -4.47
N PHE A 359 -17.55 -4.71 -4.70
CA PHE A 359 -16.95 -3.83 -5.69
C PHE A 359 -17.28 -4.27 -7.13
N ALA A 360 -17.41 -5.57 -7.41
CA ALA A 360 -17.77 -6.06 -8.74
C ALA A 360 -19.19 -5.62 -9.12
N VAL A 361 -20.17 -5.87 -8.24
CA VAL A 361 -21.57 -5.50 -8.47
C VAL A 361 -21.75 -4.00 -8.56
N ARG A 362 -21.12 -3.20 -7.68
CA ARG A 362 -21.20 -1.73 -7.74
C ARG A 362 -20.47 -1.13 -8.95
N SER A 363 -19.49 -1.84 -9.48
CA SER A 363 -18.84 -1.49 -10.76
C SER A 363 -19.66 -1.92 -11.98
N ASN A 364 -20.86 -2.47 -11.78
CA ASN A 364 -21.73 -3.01 -12.82
C ASN A 364 -20.98 -4.03 -13.71
N LEU A 365 -20.20 -4.90 -13.07
CA LEU A 365 -19.59 -6.06 -13.69
C LEU A 365 -20.61 -7.19 -13.64
N ASN A 366 -21.21 -7.52 -14.78
CA ASN A 366 -22.13 -8.65 -14.87
C ASN A 366 -21.36 -9.92 -15.26
N LEU A 367 -22.01 -11.09 -15.18
CA LEU A 367 -21.40 -12.36 -15.60
C LEU A 367 -20.82 -12.31 -17.04
N GLY A 368 -21.44 -11.54 -17.95
CA GLY A 368 -20.94 -11.35 -19.31
C GLY A 368 -19.66 -10.48 -19.42
N ASP A 369 -19.39 -9.67 -18.41
CA ASP A 369 -18.19 -8.83 -18.33
C ASP A 369 -16.98 -9.61 -17.76
N LEU A 370 -17.22 -10.71 -17.05
CA LEU A 370 -16.19 -11.57 -16.49
C LEU A 370 -15.45 -12.34 -17.59
N LYS A 371 -14.14 -12.54 -17.40
CA LYS A 371 -13.25 -13.17 -18.38
C LYS A 371 -12.61 -14.42 -17.80
N GLU A 372 -12.71 -15.49 -18.56
CA GLU A 372 -12.10 -16.78 -18.25
C GLU A 372 -10.57 -16.71 -18.41
N ASP A 373 -9.85 -17.45 -17.57
CA ASP A 373 -8.46 -17.84 -17.79
C ASP A 373 -8.29 -19.34 -17.50
N ASP A 374 -7.05 -19.85 -17.48
CA ASP A 374 -6.79 -21.29 -17.30
C ASP A 374 -7.36 -21.87 -16.01
N TYR A 375 -7.46 -21.04 -14.97
CA TYR A 375 -7.87 -21.47 -13.64
C TYR A 375 -9.22 -20.85 -13.27
N TYR A 376 -9.50 -19.64 -13.74
CA TYR A 376 -10.73 -18.92 -13.47
C TYR A 376 -11.79 -19.16 -14.55
N LYS A 377 -12.83 -19.92 -14.23
CA LYS A 377 -13.97 -20.18 -15.10
C LYS A 377 -15.28 -19.64 -14.52
N PRO A 378 -15.55 -18.32 -14.57
CA PRO A 378 -16.69 -17.67 -13.92
C PRO A 378 -18.03 -18.37 -14.11
N ARG A 379 -18.30 -18.90 -15.30
CA ARG A 379 -19.58 -19.55 -15.64
C ARG A 379 -19.77 -20.92 -15.00
N ASP A 380 -18.67 -21.57 -14.63
CA ASP A 380 -18.68 -22.89 -14.00
C ASP A 380 -18.59 -22.79 -12.47
N ARG A 381 -18.38 -21.58 -11.93
CA ARG A 381 -18.28 -21.35 -10.49
C ARG A 381 -19.66 -21.28 -9.86
N PRO A 382 -19.79 -21.73 -8.59
CA PRO A 382 -21.05 -21.64 -7.88
C PRO A 382 -21.45 -20.17 -7.73
N MET A 383 -22.74 -19.88 -7.96
CA MET A 383 -23.35 -18.61 -7.57
C MET A 383 -23.57 -18.66 -6.07
N LEU A 384 -23.01 -17.69 -5.35
CA LEU A 384 -23.13 -17.60 -3.90
C LEU A 384 -23.84 -16.31 -3.53
N ASP A 385 -24.73 -16.40 -2.56
CA ASP A 385 -25.41 -15.24 -2.01
C ASP A 385 -24.45 -14.43 -1.13
N PHE A 386 -24.50 -13.11 -1.26
CA PHE A 386 -23.78 -12.17 -0.41
C PHE A 386 -24.64 -10.91 -0.15
N TYR A 387 -24.33 -10.21 0.94
CA TYR A 387 -25.07 -9.01 1.33
C TYR A 387 -24.40 -7.78 0.74
N LEU A 388 -25.03 -7.13 -0.24
CA LEU A 388 -24.56 -5.87 -0.76
C LEU A 388 -25.00 -4.73 0.18
N PRO A 389 -24.07 -3.93 0.74
CA PRO A 389 -24.46 -2.77 1.53
C PRO A 389 -25.24 -1.74 0.68
N GLU A 390 -26.16 -1.02 1.28
CA GLU A 390 -26.91 0.08 0.64
C GLU A 390 -26.45 1.45 1.15
N GLY A 391 -27.11 2.54 0.77
CA GLY A 391 -26.82 3.87 1.30
C GLY A 391 -25.56 4.56 0.77
N TRP A 392 -24.62 3.84 0.13
CA TRP A 392 -23.36 4.41 -0.39
C TRP A 392 -23.52 5.67 -1.22
N ARG A 393 -24.51 5.73 -2.11
CA ARG A 393 -24.73 6.93 -2.94
C ARG A 393 -25.10 8.15 -2.08
N HIS A 394 -25.97 7.95 -1.10
CA HIS A 394 -26.36 9.01 -0.16
C HIS A 394 -25.17 9.42 0.71
N ALA A 395 -24.41 8.46 1.21
CA ALA A 395 -23.20 8.71 1.98
C ALA A 395 -22.14 9.48 1.20
N VAL A 396 -21.93 9.16 -0.08
CA VAL A 396 -21.00 9.91 -0.95
C VAL A 396 -21.49 11.35 -1.09
N GLN A 397 -22.78 11.54 -1.33
CA GLN A 397 -23.37 12.87 -1.46
C GLN A 397 -23.23 13.68 -0.16
N GLU A 398 -23.57 13.11 0.99
CA GLU A 398 -23.43 13.76 2.30
C GLU A 398 -21.97 14.11 2.61
N ALA A 399 -21.04 13.18 2.37
CA ALA A 399 -19.61 13.43 2.53
C ALA A 399 -19.13 14.57 1.62
N ASN A 400 -19.62 14.63 0.38
CA ASN A 400 -19.32 15.69 -0.57
C ASN A 400 -19.89 17.04 -0.12
N GLU A 401 -21.13 17.08 0.38
CA GLU A 401 -21.76 18.29 0.93
C GLU A 401 -20.95 18.85 2.13
N VAL A 402 -20.48 17.97 3.03
CA VAL A 402 -19.66 18.38 4.17
C VAL A 402 -18.27 18.86 3.74
N ARG A 403 -17.63 18.22 2.76
CA ARG A 403 -16.37 18.71 2.19
C ARG A 403 -16.53 20.07 1.52
N LEU A 404 -17.62 20.25 0.77
CA LEU A 404 -17.97 21.53 0.14
C LEU A 404 -18.16 22.63 1.21
N MET A 405 -18.80 22.32 2.32
CA MET A 405 -18.92 23.23 3.47
C MET A 405 -17.55 23.57 4.07
N LYS A 406 -16.71 22.57 4.37
CA LYS A 406 -15.35 22.80 4.90
C LYS A 406 -14.52 23.67 3.99
N MET A 407 -14.50 23.36 2.69
CA MET A 407 -13.79 24.18 1.71
C MET A 407 -14.30 25.61 1.72
N THR A 408 -15.62 25.80 1.75
CA THR A 408 -16.22 27.14 1.84
C THR A 408 -15.80 27.86 3.11
N ASP A 409 -15.74 27.17 4.24
CA ASP A 409 -15.25 27.72 5.50
C ASP A 409 -13.76 28.09 5.41
N VAL A 410 -12.94 27.34 4.70
CA VAL A 410 -11.51 27.60 4.52
C VAL A 410 -11.27 28.80 3.61
N VAL A 411 -12.00 28.88 2.50
CA VAL A 411 -11.99 30.04 1.61
C VAL A 411 -12.49 31.28 2.37
N ARG A 412 -13.54 31.14 3.19
CA ARG A 412 -14.11 32.23 3.98
C ARG A 412 -13.20 32.68 5.12
N ALA A 413 -12.61 31.75 5.86
CA ALA A 413 -11.74 32.01 7.00
C ALA A 413 -10.44 32.68 6.56
N ALA A 414 -10.05 32.47 5.30
CA ALA A 414 -8.78 32.95 4.77
C ALA A 414 -8.88 34.10 3.77
N GLN A 415 -10.07 34.57 3.36
CA GLN A 415 -10.39 35.71 2.46
C GLN A 415 -9.40 36.04 1.33
N THR A 416 -8.57 35.11 0.89
CA THR A 416 -7.43 35.41 0.03
C THR A 416 -7.73 34.91 -1.38
N SER A 417 -7.65 35.83 -2.34
CA SER A 417 -7.76 35.54 -3.77
C SER A 417 -6.83 34.39 -4.20
N SER A 418 -5.67 34.25 -3.56
CA SER A 418 -4.70 33.17 -3.81
C SER A 418 -5.26 31.76 -3.57
N LYS A 419 -6.08 31.56 -2.52
CA LYS A 419 -6.69 30.25 -2.24
C LYS A 419 -7.81 29.95 -3.23
N LEU A 420 -8.63 30.96 -3.53
CA LEU A 420 -9.69 30.87 -4.54
C LEU A 420 -9.11 30.50 -5.91
N ASP A 421 -8.04 31.17 -6.34
CA ASP A 421 -7.39 30.94 -7.63
C ASP A 421 -6.89 29.49 -7.77
N ILE A 422 -6.35 28.91 -6.69
CA ILE A 422 -5.89 27.52 -6.68
C ILE A 422 -7.07 26.56 -6.81
N VAL A 423 -8.09 26.70 -5.96
CA VAL A 423 -9.28 25.81 -5.97
C VAL A 423 -9.98 25.86 -7.33
N TRP A 424 -10.19 27.06 -7.85
CA TRP A 424 -10.79 27.27 -9.17
C TRP A 424 -9.96 26.62 -10.28
N THR A 425 -8.63 26.85 -10.29
CA THR A 425 -7.75 26.28 -11.32
C THR A 425 -7.72 24.75 -11.29
N VAL A 426 -7.67 24.15 -10.09
CA VAL A 426 -7.72 22.69 -9.94
C VAL A 426 -9.06 22.15 -10.44
N ALA A 427 -10.16 22.86 -10.17
CA ALA A 427 -11.49 22.43 -10.55
C ALA A 427 -11.70 22.50 -12.07
N ASP A 428 -11.39 23.65 -12.68
CA ASP A 428 -11.53 23.90 -14.11
C ASP A 428 -10.70 22.93 -14.96
N ARG A 429 -9.45 22.68 -14.56
CA ARG A 429 -8.51 21.87 -15.34
C ARG A 429 -8.60 20.37 -15.10
N ASN A 430 -9.51 19.92 -14.23
CA ASN A 430 -9.57 18.54 -13.76
C ASN A 430 -8.22 18.06 -13.18
N GLY A 431 -7.68 18.88 -12.29
CA GLY A 431 -6.38 18.71 -11.68
C GLY A 431 -5.27 19.51 -12.36
N ALA A 432 -4.26 19.88 -11.58
CA ALA A 432 -3.12 20.66 -12.07
C ALA A 432 -1.83 20.32 -11.30
N SER A 433 -0.69 20.34 -11.97
CA SER A 433 0.61 20.23 -11.32
C SER A 433 0.98 21.52 -10.57
N TYR A 434 1.94 21.43 -9.64
CA TYR A 434 2.43 22.63 -8.95
C TYR A 434 2.95 23.71 -9.90
N ASP A 435 3.57 23.30 -11.01
CA ASP A 435 4.11 24.22 -12.01
C ASP A 435 2.98 24.88 -12.81
N GLU A 436 1.93 24.13 -13.18
CA GLU A 436 0.73 24.68 -13.82
C GLU A 436 -0.02 25.63 -12.89
N LEU A 437 -0.18 25.28 -11.61
CA LEU A 437 -0.81 26.16 -10.61
C LEU A 437 -0.03 27.46 -10.44
N ALA A 438 1.29 27.40 -10.30
CA ALA A 438 2.13 28.59 -10.20
C ALA A 438 2.07 29.43 -11.49
N ALA A 439 2.03 28.78 -12.66
CA ALA A 439 1.92 29.45 -13.94
C ALA A 439 0.57 30.17 -14.08
N VAL A 440 -0.55 29.53 -13.76
CA VAL A 440 -1.90 30.11 -13.95
C VAL A 440 -2.18 31.20 -12.91
N THR A 441 -1.97 30.88 -11.64
CA THR A 441 -2.31 31.81 -10.53
C THR A 441 -1.29 32.94 -10.39
N GLY A 442 -0.10 32.80 -10.99
CA GLY A 442 0.99 33.75 -10.79
C GLY A 442 1.52 33.75 -9.36
N LEU A 443 1.24 32.74 -8.54
CA LEU A 443 1.83 32.56 -7.20
C LEU A 443 3.25 31.99 -7.29
N SER A 444 4.04 32.14 -6.21
CA SER A 444 5.30 31.40 -6.10
C SER A 444 5.02 29.92 -5.85
N LYS A 445 5.94 29.04 -6.27
CA LYS A 445 5.79 27.59 -6.11
C LYS A 445 5.64 27.18 -4.64
N ASP A 446 6.37 27.84 -3.74
CA ASP A 446 6.31 27.56 -2.30
C ASP A 446 4.96 27.97 -1.70
N ARG A 447 4.42 29.12 -2.13
CA ARG A 447 3.08 29.56 -1.69
C ARG A 447 1.98 28.62 -2.19
N VAL A 448 2.10 28.12 -3.43
CA VAL A 448 1.19 27.08 -3.93
C VAL A 448 1.29 25.82 -3.07
N GLN A 449 2.50 25.37 -2.73
CA GLN A 449 2.71 24.19 -1.91
C GLN A 449 2.11 24.33 -0.50
N GLU A 450 2.27 25.50 0.12
CA GLU A 450 1.69 25.83 1.42
C GLU A 450 0.16 25.76 1.39
N ILE A 451 -0.47 26.46 0.45
CA ILE A 451 -1.94 26.48 0.32
C ILE A 451 -2.48 25.07 0.03
N VAL A 452 -1.82 24.33 -0.88
CA VAL A 452 -2.21 22.96 -1.19
C VAL A 452 -2.04 22.04 0.02
N ALA A 453 -1.03 22.24 0.87
CA ALA A 453 -0.88 21.47 2.11
C ALA A 453 -2.07 21.67 3.05
N GLU A 454 -2.53 22.91 3.22
CA GLU A 454 -3.68 23.22 4.07
C GLU A 454 -4.97 22.56 3.57
N PHE A 455 -5.25 22.62 2.26
CA PHE A 455 -6.42 21.95 1.68
C PHE A 455 -6.36 20.42 1.75
N VAL A 456 -5.15 19.85 1.68
CA VAL A 456 -4.95 18.40 1.87
C VAL A 456 -5.19 18.01 3.32
N ASP A 457 -4.66 18.79 4.28
CA ASP A 457 -4.85 18.53 5.72
C ASP A 457 -6.34 18.60 6.14
N GLN A 458 -7.17 19.30 5.36
CA GLN A 458 -8.59 19.48 5.62
C GLN A 458 -9.50 18.53 4.81
N ASP A 459 -8.93 17.59 4.06
CA ASP A 459 -9.67 16.60 3.25
C ASP A 459 -10.50 17.24 2.11
N VAL A 460 -9.93 18.25 1.45
CA VAL A 460 -10.56 18.96 0.32
C VAL A 460 -9.89 18.64 -1.02
N LEU A 461 -8.56 18.58 -1.04
CA LEU A 461 -7.75 18.26 -2.22
C LEU A 461 -6.82 17.09 -1.90
N LEU A 462 -6.44 16.32 -2.92
CA LEU A 462 -5.44 15.27 -2.81
C LEU A 462 -4.25 15.50 -3.74
N ARG A 463 -3.13 14.84 -3.38
CA ARG A 463 -1.91 14.80 -4.17
C ARG A 463 -1.81 13.44 -4.87
N LEU A 464 -2.05 13.42 -6.17
CA LEU A 464 -1.82 12.24 -7.02
C LEU A 464 -0.34 12.10 -7.34
N ALA A 465 0.20 10.87 -7.30
CA ALA A 465 1.62 10.62 -7.55
C ALA A 465 1.98 10.57 -9.05
N MET A 466 3.11 11.21 -9.38
CA MET A 466 3.89 11.23 -10.64
C MET A 466 3.13 11.31 -11.99
N PRO A 467 3.17 12.48 -12.68
CA PRO A 467 3.58 13.78 -12.14
C PRO A 467 2.71 14.15 -10.93
N ARG A 468 3.24 14.95 -9.99
CA ARG A 468 2.44 15.40 -8.82
C ARG A 468 1.31 16.29 -9.30
N ILE A 469 0.11 15.72 -9.43
CA ILE A 469 -1.11 16.42 -9.83
C ILE A 469 -1.94 16.65 -8.57
N ILE A 470 -2.34 17.90 -8.36
CA ILE A 470 -3.31 18.28 -7.33
C ILE A 470 -4.69 18.16 -7.95
N ALA A 471 -5.57 17.41 -7.30
CA ALA A 471 -6.93 17.17 -7.80
C ALA A 471 -7.91 17.19 -6.62
N PHE A 472 -9.20 17.30 -6.94
CA PHE A 472 -10.24 17.02 -5.96
C PHE A 472 -10.31 15.51 -5.69
N ASP A 473 -10.73 15.18 -4.48
CA ASP A 473 -10.89 13.78 -4.06
C ASP A 473 -12.05 13.09 -4.80
N ASN A 474 -13.08 13.88 -5.15
CA ASN A 474 -14.28 13.42 -5.81
C ASN A 474 -14.66 14.34 -6.98
N GLU A 475 -15.05 13.74 -8.10
CA GLU A 475 -15.52 14.45 -9.30
C GLU A 475 -16.80 15.26 -9.05
N GLU A 476 -17.71 14.78 -8.22
CA GLU A 476 -18.93 15.51 -7.86
C GLU A 476 -18.61 16.75 -7.02
N LEU A 477 -17.65 16.64 -6.09
CA LEU A 477 -17.14 17.80 -5.36
C LEU A 477 -16.54 18.81 -6.33
N ARG A 478 -15.71 18.36 -7.28
CA ARG A 478 -15.12 19.22 -8.33
C ARG A 478 -16.16 19.96 -9.16
N LEU A 479 -17.22 19.27 -9.59
CA LEU A 479 -18.27 19.86 -10.42
C LEU A 479 -19.10 20.89 -9.65
N ASN A 480 -19.46 20.59 -8.40
CA ASN A 480 -20.25 21.48 -7.56
C ASN A 480 -19.45 22.69 -7.07
N VAL A 481 -18.12 22.57 -6.99
CA VAL A 481 -17.26 23.62 -6.45
C VAL A 481 -17.30 24.90 -7.26
N LEU A 482 -17.32 24.79 -8.59
CA LEU A 482 -17.25 25.95 -9.48
C LEU A 482 -18.54 26.76 -9.38
N ASP A 483 -19.68 26.08 -9.46
CA ASP A 483 -21.00 26.70 -9.33
C ASP A 483 -21.13 27.43 -7.98
N GLU A 484 -20.65 26.84 -6.89
CA GLU A 484 -20.72 27.49 -5.57
C GLU A 484 -19.71 28.63 -5.38
N LEU A 485 -18.50 28.51 -5.93
CA LEU A 485 -17.53 29.60 -5.91
C LEU A 485 -18.02 30.79 -6.75
N GLU A 486 -18.62 30.54 -7.92
CA GLU A 486 -19.23 31.58 -8.77
C GLU A 486 -20.44 32.23 -8.08
N ALA A 487 -21.30 31.45 -7.43
CA ALA A 487 -22.46 31.98 -6.71
C ALA A 487 -22.07 32.87 -5.53
N ARG A 488 -20.99 32.52 -4.84
CA ARG A 488 -20.57 33.16 -3.59
C ARG A 488 -19.54 34.27 -3.77
N PHE A 489 -18.70 34.18 -4.80
CA PHE A 489 -17.63 35.13 -5.14
C PHE A 489 -17.67 35.50 -6.64
N PRO A 490 -18.77 36.08 -7.15
CA PRO A 490 -18.99 36.27 -8.59
C PRO A 490 -17.93 37.15 -9.27
N ASP A 491 -17.43 38.16 -8.57
CA ASP A 491 -16.42 39.07 -9.12
C ASP A 491 -15.00 38.49 -9.08
N ASP A 492 -14.73 37.58 -8.13
CA ASP A 492 -13.41 37.00 -7.94
C ASP A 492 -13.24 35.64 -8.64
N ALA A 493 -14.32 34.89 -8.86
CA ALA A 493 -14.31 33.59 -9.53
C ALA A 493 -14.28 33.69 -11.07
N ASP A 494 -14.35 34.89 -11.66
CA ASP A 494 -14.20 35.08 -13.12
C ASP A 494 -12.75 34.71 -13.55
N PRO A 495 -12.57 33.83 -14.56
CA PRO A 495 -11.26 33.55 -15.15
C PRO A 495 -10.43 34.80 -15.46
N ARG A 496 -11.07 35.89 -15.91
CA ARG A 496 -10.38 37.15 -16.21
C ARG A 496 -9.85 37.85 -14.97
N ALA A 497 -10.54 37.71 -13.83
CA ALA A 497 -10.07 38.24 -12.55
C ALA A 497 -8.85 37.45 -12.06
N ILE A 498 -8.85 36.12 -12.24
CA ILE A 498 -7.69 35.25 -11.93
C ILE A 498 -6.48 35.65 -12.77
N GLU A 499 -6.65 35.80 -14.09
CA GLU A 499 -5.56 36.23 -15.00
C GLU A 499 -5.01 37.60 -14.62
N LYS A 500 -5.88 38.57 -14.33
CA LYS A 500 -5.49 39.92 -13.92
C LYS A 500 -4.67 39.88 -12.61
N ARG A 501 -5.12 39.14 -11.60
CA ARG A 501 -4.38 38.96 -10.34
C ARG A 501 -3.05 38.26 -10.56
N ALA A 502 -3.00 37.27 -11.45
CA ALA A 502 -1.76 36.60 -11.80
C ALA A 502 -0.74 37.56 -12.44
N ASP A 503 -1.17 38.43 -13.35
CA ASP A 503 -0.33 39.45 -13.97
C ASP A 503 0.14 40.50 -12.96
N GLU A 504 -0.75 40.98 -12.09
CA GLU A 504 -0.40 41.91 -11.00
C GLU A 504 0.66 41.31 -10.07
N ARG A 505 0.54 40.04 -9.69
CA ARG A 505 1.54 39.32 -8.87
C ARG A 505 2.88 39.17 -9.58
N ARG A 506 2.88 38.85 -10.88
CA ARG A 506 4.10 38.76 -11.70
C ARG A 506 4.79 40.12 -11.83
N GLU A 507 4.02 41.17 -12.10
CA GLU A 507 4.53 42.53 -12.23
C GLU A 507 5.10 43.03 -10.90
N ARG A 508 4.42 42.76 -9.77
CA ARG A 508 4.92 43.10 -8.43
C ARG A 508 6.27 42.45 -8.14
N ARG A 509 6.42 41.15 -8.43
CA ARG A 509 7.71 40.45 -8.29
C ARG A 509 8.79 41.01 -9.21
N ARG A 510 8.43 41.37 -10.44
CA ARG A 510 9.37 42.01 -11.37
C ARG A 510 9.84 43.36 -10.84
N ARG A 511 8.93 44.21 -10.36
CA ARG A 511 9.24 45.51 -9.76
C ARG A 511 10.11 45.37 -8.50
N LEU A 512 9.87 44.36 -7.66
CA LEU A 512 10.71 44.07 -6.48
C LEU A 512 12.13 43.66 -6.88
N ARG A 513 12.28 42.80 -7.89
CA ARG A 513 13.60 42.42 -8.43
C ARG A 513 14.35 43.60 -9.04
N GLU A 514 13.65 44.44 -9.81
CA GLU A 514 14.23 45.65 -10.40
C GLU A 514 14.66 46.65 -9.32
N LYS A 515 13.88 46.81 -8.24
CA LYS A 515 14.26 47.65 -7.09
C LYS A 515 15.50 47.12 -6.35
N ARG A 516 15.61 45.81 -6.13
CA ARG A 516 16.79 45.20 -5.49
C ARG A 516 18.04 45.38 -6.36
N GLN A 517 17.93 45.18 -7.68
CA GLN A 517 19.04 45.41 -8.61
C GLN A 517 19.49 46.88 -8.61
N GLN A 518 18.56 47.84 -8.49
CA GLN A 518 18.89 49.26 -8.39
C GLN A 518 19.49 49.65 -7.03
N GLN A 519 19.17 48.94 -5.94
CA GLN A 519 19.78 49.14 -4.63
C GLN A 519 21.18 48.52 -4.54
N GLU A 520 21.43 47.40 -5.22
CA GLU A 520 22.76 46.75 -5.27
C GLU A 520 23.76 47.51 -6.17
N GLU A 521 23.30 48.28 -7.16
CA GLU A 521 24.16 49.12 -8.01
C GLU A 521 24.39 50.55 -7.44
N GLY A 522 23.77 50.89 -6.31
CA GLY A 522 23.65 52.26 -5.81
C GLY A 522 24.23 52.52 -4.42
N ASP A 523 25.12 51.68 -3.89
CA ASP A 523 25.68 51.87 -2.55
C ASP A 523 27.12 52.41 -2.59
N ASP A 524 27.21 53.72 -2.86
CA ASP A 524 28.38 54.55 -2.54
C ASP A 524 27.92 56.02 -2.33
N ALA A 525 27.04 56.29 -1.35
CA ALA A 525 26.92 57.62 -0.70
C ALA A 525 25.98 57.65 0.54
N VAL A 526 26.65 57.86 1.67
CA VAL A 526 26.30 58.40 3.00
C VAL A 526 25.05 59.31 3.16
N ASP A 527 24.32 59.03 4.24
CA ASP A 527 23.65 59.86 5.29
C ASP A 527 22.55 60.91 5.02
N GLU A 528 21.59 60.87 5.98
CA GLU A 528 20.66 61.89 6.50
C GLU A 528 19.57 62.50 5.59
N ALA A 529 18.30 62.18 5.89
CA ALA A 529 17.30 63.14 6.42
C ALA A 529 15.85 62.60 6.36
N THR A 530 15.23 62.58 7.55
CA THR A 530 13.83 62.87 7.91
C THR A 530 12.69 62.93 6.88
N GLU A 531 11.59 62.30 7.29
CA GLU A 531 10.18 62.75 7.19
C GLU A 531 9.63 63.09 5.81
N ASP A 532 8.85 62.16 5.21
CA ASP A 532 7.47 62.46 4.75
C ASP A 532 6.75 61.19 4.28
N ARG A 533 5.89 60.57 5.10
CA ARG A 533 4.88 59.59 4.64
C ARG A 533 3.64 59.59 5.53
N ASN A 534 2.81 60.60 5.35
CA ASN A 534 1.37 60.50 5.59
C ASN A 534 0.62 60.83 4.28
N ALA A 535 0.29 59.80 3.50
CA ALA A 535 -0.85 59.83 2.59
C ALA A 535 -1.14 58.44 2.01
N ALA A 536 -2.41 58.05 2.07
CA ALA A 536 -3.08 56.89 1.47
C ALA A 536 -3.11 55.60 2.32
N ASP A 537 -4.05 55.61 3.26
CA ASP A 537 -4.87 54.46 3.68
C ASP A 537 -5.56 53.77 2.48
N ASP A 538 -5.89 52.50 2.70
CA ASP A 538 -6.72 51.59 1.90
C ASP A 538 -6.10 51.00 0.62
N LEU A 539 -5.45 49.82 0.78
CA LEU A 539 -5.71 48.53 0.11
C LEU A 539 -4.59 47.52 0.46
N ASP A 540 -4.99 46.35 0.96
CA ASP A 540 -4.20 45.13 1.26
C ASP A 540 -3.00 45.26 2.22
N GLN A 541 -3.26 44.96 3.50
CA GLN A 541 -2.30 45.02 4.61
C GLN A 541 -1.54 43.71 4.92
N ASP A 542 -1.62 42.66 4.10
CA ASP A 542 -1.09 41.33 4.48
C ASP A 542 0.17 40.84 3.74
N ASP A 543 0.77 41.64 2.86
CA ASP A 543 2.12 41.35 2.33
C ASP A 543 3.17 42.25 3.01
N ARG A 544 3.28 42.16 4.33
CA ARG A 544 4.58 42.45 4.96
C ARG A 544 5.51 41.32 4.57
N ASP A 545 6.21 41.59 3.47
CA ASP A 545 7.38 40.87 3.00
C ASP A 545 8.48 40.98 4.07
N ASP A 546 8.38 40.14 5.11
CA ASP A 546 9.43 39.91 6.12
C ASP A 546 10.41 38.82 5.63
N SER A 547 10.44 38.55 4.32
CA SER A 547 11.28 37.52 3.71
C SER A 547 12.75 37.92 3.53
N ASP A 548 13.11 39.16 3.87
CA ASP A 548 14.50 39.64 3.78
C ASP A 548 15.21 39.73 5.16
N LEU A 549 14.60 39.22 6.24
CA LEU A 549 15.28 38.92 7.52
C LEU A 549 15.27 37.42 7.89
N GLU A 550 14.63 36.56 7.08
CA GLU A 550 14.44 35.13 7.37
C GLU A 550 15.61 34.22 6.96
N ASP A 551 16.75 34.77 6.50
CA ASP A 551 17.97 33.98 6.27
C ASP A 551 18.73 33.60 7.55
N GLU A 552 18.16 33.85 8.75
CA GLU A 552 18.85 33.56 10.01
C GLU A 552 18.18 32.47 10.87
N TRP A 553 16.88 32.14 10.66
CA TRP A 553 16.15 31.20 11.53
C TRP A 553 15.22 30.26 10.75
N GLN A 554 15.48 28.95 10.79
CA GLN A 554 14.71 27.93 10.09
C GLN A 554 13.96 26.99 11.05
N ARG A 555 12.76 26.54 10.66
CA ARG A 555 12.01 25.54 11.44
C ARG A 555 12.68 24.18 11.40
N VAL A 556 12.66 23.46 12.53
CA VAL A 556 13.34 22.16 12.70
C VAL A 556 12.84 21.10 11.71
N ASP A 557 11.57 21.13 11.32
CA ASP A 557 10.99 20.19 10.33
C ASP A 557 11.43 20.44 8.88
N LEU A 558 12.06 21.60 8.63
CA LEU A 558 12.61 21.97 7.32
C LEU A 558 14.13 21.78 7.26
N LEU A 559 14.77 21.40 8.37
CA LEU A 559 16.20 21.12 8.40
C LEU A 559 16.51 19.79 7.71
N LYS A 560 17.71 19.71 7.13
CA LYS A 560 18.24 18.47 6.55
C LYS A 560 18.36 17.33 7.58
N TYR A 561 18.49 17.67 8.85
CA TYR A 561 18.69 16.74 9.97
C TYR A 561 17.46 16.68 10.85
N CYS A 562 17.17 15.53 11.47
CA CYS A 562 15.98 15.38 12.29
C CYS A 562 16.10 16.13 13.64
N ARG A 563 14.98 16.27 14.35
CA ARG A 563 14.90 16.96 15.65
C ARG A 563 15.84 16.37 16.70
N GLU A 564 16.06 15.05 16.69
CA GLU A 564 16.96 14.36 17.62
C GLU A 564 18.43 14.70 17.34
N ASP A 565 18.80 14.89 16.07
CA ASP A 565 20.16 15.27 15.66
C ASP A 565 20.50 16.70 16.08
N VAL A 566 19.54 17.64 15.97
CA VAL A 566 19.70 19.02 16.43
C VAL A 566 20.00 19.06 17.93
N GLY A 567 19.30 18.26 18.74
CA GLY A 567 19.57 18.11 20.17
C GLY A 567 21.00 17.64 20.46
N ARG A 568 21.48 16.62 19.72
CA ARG A 568 22.84 16.08 19.86
C ARG A 568 23.92 17.09 19.47
N PHE A 569 23.70 17.91 18.45
CA PHE A 569 24.64 18.96 18.05
C PHE A 569 24.76 20.07 19.09
N ILE A 570 23.68 20.38 19.81
CA ILE A 570 23.71 21.32 20.95
C ILE A 570 24.52 20.72 22.11
N GLU A 571 24.28 19.46 22.47
CA GLU A 571 24.98 18.78 23.57
C GLU A 571 26.49 18.62 23.31
N ARG A 572 26.88 18.39 22.04
CA ARG A 572 28.29 18.33 21.62
C ARG A 572 28.96 19.71 21.52
N GLY A 573 28.17 20.80 21.57
CA GLY A 573 28.66 22.17 21.42
C GLY A 573 28.92 22.61 19.98
N ASP A 574 28.51 21.80 19.00
CA ASP A 574 28.62 22.12 17.57
C ASP A 574 27.64 23.24 17.16
N ILE A 575 26.50 23.33 17.86
CA ILE A 575 25.54 24.43 17.76
C ILE A 575 25.46 25.14 19.13
N PRO A 576 25.80 26.42 19.23
CA PRO A 576 25.64 27.17 20.48
C PRO A 576 24.17 27.22 20.90
N ALA A 577 23.86 27.00 22.18
CA ALA A 577 22.47 27.00 22.68
C ALA A 577 21.72 28.32 22.42
N ARG A 578 22.44 29.44 22.25
CA ARG A 578 21.85 30.76 21.90
C ARG A 578 21.33 30.83 20.46
N ASP A 579 21.80 29.95 19.59
CA ASP A 579 21.47 29.88 18.17
C ASP A 579 20.32 28.89 17.93
N VAL A 580 19.60 28.51 19.00
CA VAL A 580 18.40 27.66 18.97
C VAL A 580 17.29 28.36 19.75
N LYS A 581 16.14 28.57 19.10
CA LYS A 581 14.97 29.19 19.71
C LYS A 581 13.78 28.25 19.66
N VAL A 582 13.08 28.13 20.79
CA VAL A 582 11.83 27.38 20.89
C VAL A 582 10.69 28.37 21.13
N ARG A 583 9.64 28.29 20.30
CA ARG A 583 8.45 29.14 20.46
C ARG A 583 7.64 28.66 21.67
N VAL A 584 7.85 29.27 22.83
CA VAL A 584 7.14 28.91 24.08
C VAL A 584 5.72 29.46 24.17
N SER A 585 5.31 30.37 23.28
CA SER A 585 4.00 31.04 23.33
C SER A 585 2.80 30.08 23.22
N ALA A 586 2.98 28.95 22.52
CA ALA A 586 1.97 27.90 22.36
C ALA A 586 2.13 26.76 23.39
N HIS A 587 3.19 26.78 24.20
CA HIS A 587 3.60 25.67 25.06
C HIS A 587 3.95 26.19 26.45
N ARG A 588 2.92 26.62 27.20
CA ARG A 588 3.07 27.25 28.53
C ARG A 588 3.86 26.41 29.54
N TRP A 589 3.90 25.09 29.38
CA TRP A 589 4.66 24.17 30.22
C TRP A 589 6.19 24.25 30.05
N LEU A 590 6.68 24.92 28.99
CA LEU A 590 8.11 25.19 28.76
C LEU A 590 8.62 26.46 29.49
N ILE A 591 7.72 27.26 30.06
CA ILE A 591 8.08 28.48 30.79
C ILE A 591 8.42 28.06 32.23
N PRO A 592 9.64 28.30 32.73
CA PRO A 592 9.99 27.96 34.11
C PRO A 592 9.04 28.69 35.07
N HIS A 593 8.36 27.95 35.96
CA HIS A 593 7.63 28.56 37.07
C HIS A 593 8.65 29.17 38.03
N GLY A 594 8.77 30.50 37.99
CA GLY A 594 9.49 31.29 39.00
C GLY A 594 8.67 31.47 40.25
#